data_AF-A0ABD2Q3B4-F1
#
_entry.id   AF-A0ABD2Q3B4-F1
#
_cell.length_a   1.000
_cell.length_b   1.000
_cell.length_c   1.000
_cell.angle_alpha   90.00
_cell.angle_beta   90.00
_cell.angle_gamma   90.00
#
_symmetry.space_group_name_H-M   'P 1'
#
loop_
_entity.id
_entity.type
_entity.pdbx_description
1 polymer ?
#
loop_
_entity_poly.entity_id
_entity_poly.type
_entity_poly.pdbx_seq_one_letter_code
_entity_poly.pdbx_strand_id
1 'polypeptide(L)'
;MASRGGLPNLPPRWKKCPRMGDLIMNIFIPFKTPLDEKFTHYLQNDELFDVDMIFRSAQPYSLGMIIDLTKSRRFYNRKEIETKHVKYVKIECKGNEECPTEDQVSLFTGLVNQFRDSHPEDSHKIGVHCTHGFNRTGFLIVAYLVNEFDYSVDAAVQMFADARPPGIYKQDYLDELFKRFGDPDETPNAPERPEWCNEDDGGNPLPRAVKHQLEDDDDTSFDSSAKTAKHSDSDIGGGRLPPAPFGNPVFISGVCGVDTLDQNSVEAHQVRELANNLVLMGGFTFGSNGETLSAAPPEESLLTEAPKPKVYASHDGLTPMKPILKVRDKPLKFRGSQPVSMTLENLQRVLHHSYSISYKADGTRYLLLIWKRDHVYLIDRGNFVYKASCLQFPTMHWVHLRHSKKDCAERFEEDPYGHLANCLLDGEMVLVEDEHDKLRHTPHFLIYDVVAMYGRSYGHRTFEERYNAIENHVIRPRAMSMQANWMNSNEQNFPVSRKKFYPVFEIERLLDPHLGRKLRIELDGIIFQPSGPEDKYMLGTCPTTLKWKPPELNSVDFLCKVYRMNKSGCLPEVVADLYLGGQNTYCIRLPERNSSDLQYDGKIVECTFDFQLRSWKFLRVRTDKTEPNHVTSGSG
;
A
#
# COMPACT_ATOMS: atom_id res chain seq x y z
N MET A 1 31.49 -44.16 30.46
CA MET A 1 31.93 -42.75 30.26
C MET A 1 30.68 -41.89 30.13
N ALA A 2 30.28 -41.20 31.18
CA ALA A 2 29.15 -40.27 31.13
C ALA A 2 29.62 -38.97 30.48
N SER A 3 29.20 -38.72 29.23
CA SER A 3 29.46 -37.45 28.56
C SER A 3 28.62 -36.36 29.22
N ARG A 4 29.30 -35.32 29.71
CA ARG A 4 28.75 -34.07 30.24
C ARG A 4 27.61 -33.55 29.35
N GLY A 5 26.37 -33.70 29.79
CA GLY A 5 25.19 -33.17 29.11
C GLY A 5 25.10 -31.66 29.33
N GLY A 6 25.63 -30.88 28.40
CA GLY A 6 25.36 -29.45 28.34
C GLY A 6 23.88 -29.22 28.04
N LEU A 7 23.30 -28.18 28.65
CA LEU A 7 21.92 -27.75 28.39
C LEU A 7 21.69 -27.61 26.87
N PRO A 8 20.57 -28.14 26.32
CA PRO A 8 20.26 -27.95 24.91
C PRO A 8 20.12 -26.46 24.62
N ASN A 9 20.96 -25.96 23.72
CA ASN A 9 21.04 -24.52 23.42
C ASN A 9 19.76 -24.07 22.69
N LEU A 10 18.79 -23.55 23.45
CA LEU A 10 17.53 -22.99 22.95
C LEU A 10 17.78 -21.88 21.92
N PRO A 11 16.86 -21.67 20.95
CA PRO A 11 16.93 -20.48 20.12
C PRO A 11 16.80 -19.22 21.01
N PRO A 12 17.70 -18.22 20.87
CA PRO A 12 17.61 -16.98 21.63
C PRO A 12 16.25 -16.30 21.44
N ARG A 13 15.72 -15.68 22.49
CA ARG A 13 14.47 -14.89 22.45
C ARG A 13 13.25 -15.69 21.98
N TRP A 14 13.24 -17.01 22.19
CA TRP A 14 12.16 -17.91 21.73
C TRP A 14 11.05 -18.12 22.75
N LYS A 15 11.37 -18.07 24.05
CA LYS A 15 10.45 -18.40 25.15
C LYS A 15 9.20 -17.53 25.14
N LYS A 16 9.40 -16.21 25.20
CA LYS A 16 8.31 -15.22 25.21
C LYS A 16 7.80 -14.82 23.81
N CYS A 17 8.40 -15.35 22.75
CA CYS A 17 7.91 -15.16 21.38
C CYS A 17 6.51 -15.79 21.21
N PRO A 18 5.50 -15.06 20.70
CA PRO A 18 4.16 -15.58 20.47
C PRO A 18 4.17 -16.83 19.61
N ARG A 19 3.29 -17.78 19.90
CA ARG A 19 3.31 -19.12 19.27
C ARG A 19 2.96 -19.07 17.78
N MET A 20 1.81 -18.49 17.44
CA MET A 20 1.18 -18.56 16.13
C MET A 20 0.48 -17.24 15.80
N GLY A 21 0.42 -16.88 14.52
CA GLY A 21 -0.39 -15.77 14.01
C GLY A 21 -1.65 -16.27 13.33
N ASP A 22 -2.46 -15.33 12.87
CA ASP A 22 -3.73 -15.59 12.22
C ASP A 22 -3.58 -16.06 10.77
N LEU A 23 -4.69 -16.54 10.22
CA LEU A 23 -4.78 -17.04 8.86
C LEU A 23 -4.67 -15.89 7.85
N ILE A 24 -3.67 -15.98 6.96
CA ILE A 24 -3.43 -15.03 5.88
C ILE A 24 -3.99 -15.60 4.58
N MET A 25 -4.84 -14.83 3.89
CA MET A 25 -5.35 -15.15 2.55
C MET A 25 -6.07 -16.49 2.42
N ASN A 26 -6.52 -17.06 3.55
CA ASN A 26 -7.05 -18.43 3.61
C ASN A 26 -6.03 -19.50 3.17
N ILE A 27 -4.73 -19.18 3.16
CA ILE A 27 -3.64 -20.04 2.68
C ILE A 27 -2.61 -20.28 3.79
N PHE A 28 -2.09 -19.21 4.42
CA PHE A 28 -0.93 -19.31 5.30
C PHE A 28 -1.25 -19.13 6.77
N ILE A 29 -0.58 -19.89 7.62
CA ILE A 29 -0.57 -19.66 9.08
C ILE A 29 0.91 -19.51 9.50
N PRO A 30 1.36 -18.29 9.87
CA PRO A 30 2.72 -18.07 10.34
C PRO A 30 2.87 -18.47 11.81
N PHE A 31 3.97 -19.13 12.18
CA PHE A 31 4.24 -19.48 13.58
C PHE A 31 5.75 -19.55 13.88
N LYS A 32 6.11 -19.59 15.18
CA LYS A 32 7.52 -19.78 15.61
C LYS A 32 7.95 -21.24 15.47
N THR A 33 9.24 -21.55 15.40
CA THR A 33 9.65 -22.97 15.32
C THR A 33 9.15 -23.75 16.55
N PRO A 34 8.54 -24.94 16.41
CA PRO A 34 8.23 -25.79 17.55
C PRO A 34 9.52 -26.40 18.11
N LEU A 35 9.46 -26.89 19.35
CA LEU A 35 10.53 -27.63 20.01
C LEU A 35 10.07 -29.01 20.47
N ASP A 36 10.86 -30.03 20.21
CA ASP A 36 10.59 -31.40 20.65
C ASP A 36 11.03 -31.66 22.10
N GLU A 37 10.83 -32.91 22.54
CA GLU A 37 11.08 -33.38 23.91
C GLU A 37 12.48 -33.08 24.46
N LYS A 38 13.49 -32.87 23.60
CA LYS A 38 14.85 -32.50 24.03
C LYS A 38 14.86 -31.14 24.75
N PHE A 39 13.91 -30.25 24.44
CA PHE A 39 13.86 -28.90 24.98
C PHE A 39 12.71 -28.70 25.96
N THR A 40 11.57 -29.38 25.76
CA THR A 40 10.33 -29.13 26.52
C THR A 40 10.48 -29.36 28.03
N HIS A 41 11.36 -30.29 28.45
CA HIS A 41 11.68 -30.53 29.87
C HIS A 41 12.31 -29.33 30.59
N TYR A 42 12.81 -28.34 29.85
CA TYR A 42 13.45 -27.13 30.39
C TYR A 42 12.57 -25.88 30.27
N LEU A 43 11.31 -26.03 29.85
CA LEU A 43 10.38 -24.93 29.58
C LEU A 43 9.20 -24.97 30.56
N GLN A 44 8.71 -23.79 30.93
CA GLN A 44 7.46 -23.66 31.69
C GLN A 44 6.24 -23.85 30.77
N ASN A 45 5.07 -24.17 31.35
CA ASN A 45 3.86 -24.48 30.58
C ASN A 45 3.41 -23.34 29.62
N ASP A 46 3.59 -22.09 30.02
CA ASP A 46 3.32 -20.88 29.21
C ASP A 46 4.36 -20.70 28.08
N GLU A 47 5.56 -21.25 28.22
CA GLU A 47 6.63 -21.18 27.23
C GLU A 47 6.58 -22.33 26.19
N LEU A 48 5.89 -23.43 26.51
CA LEU A 48 5.83 -24.62 25.66
C LEU A 48 5.24 -24.31 24.28
N PHE A 49 5.85 -24.87 23.24
CA PHE A 49 5.28 -24.91 21.89
C PHE A 49 5.90 -26.10 21.15
N ASP A 50 5.28 -27.27 21.34
CA ASP A 50 5.66 -28.52 20.69
C ASP A 50 4.95 -28.72 19.35
N VAL A 51 5.24 -29.83 18.67
CA VAL A 51 4.64 -30.16 17.38
C VAL A 51 3.11 -30.35 17.48
N ASP A 52 2.61 -30.97 18.55
CA ASP A 52 1.17 -31.18 18.75
C ASP A 52 0.41 -29.87 18.99
N MET A 53 1.05 -28.90 19.65
CA MET A 53 0.51 -27.57 19.88
C MET A 53 0.28 -26.80 18.58
N ILE A 54 1.03 -27.06 17.51
CA ILE A 54 0.79 -26.44 16.20
C ILE A 54 -0.62 -26.79 15.72
N PHE A 55 -0.98 -28.07 15.73
CA PHE A 55 -2.27 -28.55 15.23
C PHE A 55 -3.44 -28.12 16.11
N ARG A 56 -3.22 -28.07 17.43
CA ARG A 56 -4.22 -27.56 18.38
C ARG A 56 -4.44 -26.05 18.19
N SER A 57 -3.36 -25.29 18.02
CA SER A 57 -3.43 -23.83 17.85
C SER A 57 -3.96 -23.42 16.48
N ALA A 58 -3.80 -24.25 15.46
CA ALA A 58 -4.30 -23.99 14.11
C ALA A 58 -5.81 -24.23 13.96
N GLN A 59 -6.50 -24.81 14.95
CA GLN A 59 -7.96 -25.01 14.90
C GLN A 59 -8.69 -23.67 14.73
N PRO A 60 -9.77 -23.63 13.92
CA PRO A 60 -10.49 -24.75 13.31
C PRO A 60 -9.89 -25.25 11.98
N TYR A 61 -8.72 -24.74 11.58
CA TYR A 61 -8.11 -25.06 10.30
C TYR A 61 -7.31 -26.36 10.34
N SER A 62 -7.37 -27.12 9.24
CA SER A 62 -6.51 -28.29 9.03
C SER A 62 -5.24 -27.88 8.30
N LEU A 63 -4.06 -28.31 8.77
CA LEU A 63 -2.79 -28.09 8.06
C LEU A 63 -2.54 -29.25 7.09
N GLY A 64 -2.19 -28.96 5.84
CA GLY A 64 -1.80 -29.97 4.84
C GLY A 64 -0.33 -29.90 4.43
N MET A 65 0.34 -28.76 4.67
CA MET A 65 1.77 -28.61 4.45
C MET A 65 2.39 -27.69 5.51
N ILE A 66 3.63 -27.97 5.91
CA ILE A 66 4.47 -27.09 6.73
C ILE A 66 5.78 -26.80 5.99
N ILE A 67 6.10 -25.52 5.85
CA ILE A 67 7.33 -25.00 5.28
C ILE A 67 8.24 -24.47 6.40
N ASP A 68 9.36 -25.14 6.60
CA ASP A 68 10.41 -24.80 7.58
C ASP A 68 11.53 -23.99 6.90
N LEU A 69 11.68 -22.74 7.32
CA LEU A 69 12.65 -21.78 6.80
C LEU A 69 13.95 -21.70 7.62
N THR A 70 14.08 -22.52 8.67
CA THR A 70 15.27 -22.51 9.52
C THR A 70 16.43 -23.23 8.82
N LYS A 71 17.68 -22.79 9.07
CA LYS A 71 18.88 -23.55 8.68
C LYS A 71 19.09 -24.79 9.55
N SER A 72 18.64 -24.73 10.81
CA SER A 72 18.89 -25.78 11.78
C SER A 72 17.89 -26.93 11.61
N ARG A 73 18.34 -28.15 11.89
CA ARG A 73 17.48 -29.35 11.96
C ARG A 73 17.35 -29.88 13.40
N ARG A 74 17.80 -29.10 14.39
CA ARG A 74 17.94 -29.56 15.78
C ARG A 74 16.68 -29.42 16.63
N PHE A 75 15.74 -28.58 16.21
CA PHE A 75 14.63 -28.09 17.04
C PHE A 75 13.50 -29.10 17.23
N TYR A 76 13.12 -29.82 16.18
CA TYR A 76 12.09 -30.86 16.25
C TYR A 76 12.31 -31.90 15.14
N ASN A 77 11.71 -33.08 15.29
CA ASN A 77 11.81 -34.13 14.28
C ASN A 77 10.70 -34.00 13.23
N ARG A 78 11.07 -33.83 11.95
CA ARG A 78 10.10 -33.76 10.84
C ARG A 78 9.14 -34.96 10.78
N LYS A 79 9.55 -36.15 11.28
CA LYS A 79 8.69 -37.34 11.31
C LYS A 79 7.43 -37.12 12.14
N GLU A 80 7.47 -36.27 13.16
CA GLU A 80 6.31 -35.94 13.99
C GLU A 80 5.23 -35.20 13.18
N ILE A 81 5.64 -34.38 12.19
CA ILE A 81 4.73 -33.72 11.24
C ILE A 81 4.20 -34.73 10.22
N GLU A 82 5.08 -35.53 9.63
CA GLU A 82 4.73 -36.50 8.58
C GLU A 82 3.76 -37.58 9.10
N THR A 83 3.88 -37.99 10.37
CA THR A 83 2.97 -38.97 11.01
C THR A 83 1.53 -38.45 11.12
N LYS A 84 1.32 -37.12 11.07
CA LYS A 84 0.01 -36.48 11.05
C LYS A 84 -0.54 -36.26 9.64
N HIS A 85 0.04 -36.94 8.64
CA HIS A 85 -0.31 -36.82 7.22
C HIS A 85 -0.14 -35.40 6.64
N VAL A 86 0.77 -34.61 7.21
CA VAL A 86 1.10 -33.26 6.73
C VAL A 86 2.42 -33.28 5.97
N LYS A 87 2.46 -32.68 4.78
CA LYS A 87 3.67 -32.57 3.97
C LYS A 87 4.67 -31.64 4.65
N TYR A 88 5.87 -32.11 4.94
CA TYR A 88 6.95 -31.28 5.47
C TYR A 88 7.93 -30.87 4.36
N VAL A 89 8.22 -29.58 4.24
CA VAL A 89 9.18 -29.05 3.27
C VAL A 89 10.16 -28.11 3.98
N LYS A 90 11.45 -28.21 3.68
CA LYS A 90 12.49 -27.32 4.24
C LYS A 90 13.10 -26.46 3.14
N ILE A 91 13.07 -25.14 3.33
CA ILE A 91 13.75 -24.15 2.47
C ILE A 91 14.83 -23.51 3.34
N GLU A 92 16.08 -23.93 3.16
CA GLU A 92 17.18 -23.51 4.04
C GLU A 92 17.60 -22.07 3.71
N CYS A 93 17.01 -21.09 4.39
CA CYS A 93 17.51 -19.71 4.39
C CYS A 93 18.85 -19.64 5.13
N LYS A 94 19.85 -18.95 4.55
CA LYS A 94 21.19 -18.81 5.15
C LYS A 94 21.10 -18.26 6.59
N GLY A 95 22.04 -18.67 7.43
CA GLY A 95 22.24 -18.05 8.75
C GLY A 95 22.93 -16.69 8.57
N ASN A 96 22.82 -15.81 9.58
CA ASN A 96 23.30 -14.40 9.60
C ASN A 96 22.29 -13.34 9.14
N GLU A 97 20.99 -13.65 9.23
CA GLU A 97 19.91 -12.66 9.07
C GLU A 97 19.71 -12.10 7.65
N GLU A 98 20.37 -12.65 6.64
CA GLU A 98 20.19 -12.28 5.22
C GLU A 98 18.75 -12.51 4.69
N CYS A 99 18.28 -11.59 3.85
CA CYS A 99 16.98 -11.69 3.16
C CYS A 99 16.92 -12.93 2.22
N PRO A 100 15.75 -13.56 2.04
CA PRO A 100 15.58 -14.65 1.10
C PRO A 100 16.00 -14.28 -0.34
N THR A 101 16.67 -15.20 -1.03
CA THR A 101 17.12 -15.01 -2.41
C THR A 101 15.97 -15.17 -3.41
N GLU A 102 16.13 -14.69 -4.66
CA GLU A 102 15.15 -14.92 -5.73
C GLU A 102 14.85 -16.41 -5.97
N ASP A 103 15.86 -17.27 -5.90
CA ASP A 103 15.68 -18.73 -6.01
C ASP A 103 14.81 -19.29 -4.87
N GLN A 104 14.96 -18.76 -3.65
CA GLN A 104 14.15 -19.17 -2.50
C GLN A 104 12.72 -18.67 -2.61
N VAL A 105 12.52 -17.45 -3.10
CA VAL A 105 11.18 -16.90 -3.41
C VAL A 105 10.50 -17.75 -4.48
N SER A 106 11.22 -18.08 -5.56
CA SER A 106 10.71 -18.92 -6.65
C SER A 106 10.37 -20.33 -6.19
N LEU A 107 11.24 -20.96 -5.39
CA LEU A 107 10.99 -22.28 -4.82
C LEU A 107 9.79 -22.29 -3.87
N PHE A 108 9.71 -21.30 -2.97
CA PHE A 108 8.56 -21.14 -2.07
C PHE A 108 7.26 -21.01 -2.87
N THR A 109 7.27 -20.16 -3.90
CA THR A 109 6.13 -19.92 -4.78
C THR A 109 5.67 -21.18 -5.50
N GLY A 110 6.61 -21.92 -6.11
CA GLY A 110 6.30 -23.18 -6.79
C GLY A 110 5.72 -24.24 -5.86
N LEU A 111 6.25 -24.35 -4.64
CA LEU A 111 5.74 -25.30 -3.63
C LEU A 111 4.32 -24.98 -3.18
N VAL A 112 4.04 -23.69 -2.94
CA VAL A 112 2.70 -23.25 -2.55
C VAL A 112 1.71 -23.47 -3.68
N ASN A 113 2.04 -23.10 -4.92
CA ASN A 113 1.17 -23.28 -6.07
C ASN A 113 0.86 -24.77 -6.31
N GLN A 114 1.89 -25.64 -6.29
CA GLN A 114 1.68 -27.09 -6.39
C GLN A 114 0.76 -27.65 -5.29
N PHE A 115 0.90 -27.17 -4.07
CA PHE A 115 0.04 -27.59 -2.96
C PHE A 115 -1.42 -27.15 -3.19
N ARG A 116 -1.63 -25.91 -3.64
CA ARG A 116 -2.97 -25.36 -3.91
C ARG A 116 -3.65 -26.07 -5.08
N ASP A 117 -2.91 -26.36 -6.15
CA ASP A 117 -3.44 -27.09 -7.31
C ASP A 117 -3.92 -28.50 -6.95
N SER A 118 -3.29 -29.13 -5.94
CA SER A 118 -3.69 -30.45 -5.43
C SER A 118 -4.77 -30.42 -4.36
N HIS A 119 -5.15 -29.23 -3.85
CA HIS A 119 -6.14 -29.06 -2.77
C HIS A 119 -7.10 -27.88 -3.05
N PRO A 120 -7.92 -27.96 -4.12
CA PRO A 120 -8.72 -26.82 -4.62
C PRO A 120 -9.88 -26.37 -3.70
N GLU A 121 -10.28 -27.17 -2.71
CA GLU A 121 -11.39 -26.82 -1.80
C GLU A 121 -10.97 -25.91 -0.63
N ASP A 122 -9.74 -25.39 -0.61
CA ASP A 122 -9.16 -24.62 0.49
C ASP A 122 -9.30 -25.30 1.87
N SER A 123 -9.51 -26.62 1.92
CA SER A 123 -9.76 -27.36 3.16
C SER A 123 -8.52 -27.49 4.04
N HIS A 124 -7.33 -27.37 3.46
CA HIS A 124 -6.04 -27.50 4.12
C HIS A 124 -5.19 -26.25 3.95
N LYS A 125 -4.54 -25.82 5.03
CA LYS A 125 -3.69 -24.61 5.10
C LYS A 125 -2.21 -24.97 5.12
N ILE A 126 -1.39 -23.98 4.80
CA ILE A 126 0.06 -24.07 4.79
C ILE A 126 0.60 -23.37 6.03
N GLY A 127 1.24 -24.13 6.89
CA GLY A 127 2.03 -23.62 7.99
C GLY A 127 3.38 -23.11 7.51
N VAL A 128 3.79 -21.90 7.92
CA VAL A 128 5.10 -21.36 7.54
C VAL A 128 5.82 -20.86 8.78
N HIS A 129 7.04 -21.32 9.01
CA HIS A 129 7.82 -20.86 10.15
C HIS A 129 9.29 -20.63 9.81
N CYS A 130 9.90 -19.68 10.51
CA CYS A 130 11.34 -19.60 10.65
C CYS A 130 11.68 -19.87 12.13
N THR A 131 12.69 -19.21 12.70
CA THR A 131 12.97 -19.36 14.14
C THR A 131 11.86 -18.73 14.98
N HIS A 132 11.50 -17.48 14.70
CA HIS A 132 10.46 -16.75 15.45
C HIS A 132 9.14 -16.60 14.68
N GLY A 133 9.14 -16.85 13.37
CA GLY A 133 7.92 -16.77 12.55
C GLY A 133 7.56 -15.37 12.04
N PHE A 134 8.52 -14.44 11.99
CA PHE A 134 8.28 -13.04 11.61
C PHE A 134 9.03 -12.64 10.33
N ASN A 135 10.33 -12.33 10.38
CA ASN A 135 11.02 -11.69 9.24
C ASN A 135 11.10 -12.56 7.97
N ARG A 136 11.75 -13.73 8.02
CA ARG A 136 11.84 -14.64 6.85
C ARG A 136 10.48 -15.20 6.43
N THR A 137 9.64 -15.50 7.41
CA THR A 137 8.27 -16.00 7.20
C THR A 137 7.44 -14.95 6.47
N GLY A 138 7.43 -13.73 6.99
CA GLY A 138 6.77 -12.57 6.41
C GLY A 138 7.32 -12.23 5.04
N PHE A 139 8.64 -12.21 4.85
CA PHE A 139 9.23 -11.93 3.54
C PHE A 139 8.75 -12.89 2.46
N LEU A 140 8.80 -14.21 2.70
CA LEU A 140 8.36 -15.18 1.69
C LEU A 140 6.84 -15.15 1.47
N ILE A 141 6.05 -14.94 2.54
CA ILE A 141 4.60 -14.77 2.40
C ILE A 141 4.30 -13.49 1.61
N VAL A 142 4.86 -12.35 1.98
CA VAL A 142 4.69 -11.06 1.28
C VAL A 142 5.13 -11.17 -0.17
N ALA A 143 6.31 -11.71 -0.45
CA ALA A 143 6.79 -11.90 -1.81
C ALA A 143 5.85 -12.80 -2.62
N TYR A 144 5.29 -13.86 -2.02
CA TYR A 144 4.26 -14.67 -2.65
C TYR A 144 2.97 -13.89 -2.90
N LEU A 145 2.50 -13.08 -1.94
CA LEU A 145 1.31 -12.25 -2.11
C LEU A 145 1.49 -11.20 -3.21
N VAL A 146 2.69 -10.62 -3.34
CA VAL A 146 3.00 -9.69 -4.44
C VAL A 146 3.07 -10.45 -5.77
N ASN A 147 3.90 -11.48 -5.86
CA ASN A 147 4.17 -12.16 -7.13
C ASN A 147 2.96 -12.92 -7.65
N GLU A 148 2.27 -13.61 -6.75
CA GLU A 148 1.13 -14.42 -7.11
C GLU A 148 -0.15 -13.60 -7.04
N PHE A 149 -0.41 -12.88 -5.94
CA PHE A 149 -1.70 -12.21 -5.73
C PHE A 149 -1.73 -10.75 -6.16
N ASP A 150 -0.65 -10.26 -6.78
CA ASP A 150 -0.54 -8.90 -7.32
C ASP A 150 -0.80 -7.79 -6.28
N TYR A 151 -0.61 -8.10 -4.99
CA TYR A 151 -0.66 -7.10 -3.93
C TYR A 151 0.39 -6.02 -4.15
N SER A 152 0.08 -4.77 -3.80
CA SER A 152 1.16 -3.81 -3.55
C SER A 152 1.99 -4.33 -2.37
N VAL A 153 3.30 -4.06 -2.42
CA VAL A 153 4.20 -4.49 -1.34
C VAL A 153 3.75 -3.92 0.01
N ASP A 154 3.25 -2.69 0.06
CA ASP A 154 2.67 -2.06 1.24
C ASP A 154 1.51 -2.87 1.84
N ALA A 155 0.53 -3.23 0.99
CA ALA A 155 -0.67 -3.93 1.44
C ALA A 155 -0.34 -5.36 1.86
N ALA A 156 0.59 -6.03 1.17
CA ALA A 156 1.05 -7.36 1.57
C ALA A 156 1.81 -7.32 2.90
N VAL A 157 2.68 -6.33 3.12
CA VAL A 157 3.38 -6.11 4.39
C VAL A 157 2.39 -5.85 5.52
N GLN A 158 1.41 -4.97 5.31
CA GLN A 158 0.39 -4.67 6.31
C GLN A 158 -0.46 -5.90 6.64
N MET A 159 -0.86 -6.68 5.64
CA MET A 159 -1.62 -7.91 5.85
C MET A 159 -0.85 -8.94 6.69
N PHE A 160 0.46 -9.06 6.47
CA PHE A 160 1.29 -9.90 7.32
C PHE A 160 1.41 -9.34 8.74
N ALA A 161 1.52 -8.02 8.89
CA ALA A 161 1.56 -7.35 10.19
C ALA A 161 0.27 -7.55 11.00
N ASP A 162 -0.90 -7.42 10.37
CA ASP A 162 -2.20 -7.61 11.01
C ASP A 162 -2.37 -9.06 11.49
N ALA A 163 -2.01 -10.03 10.66
CA ALA A 163 -2.13 -11.44 11.02
C ALA A 163 -1.03 -11.93 11.96
N ARG A 164 0.13 -11.27 12.00
CA ARG A 164 1.25 -11.65 12.84
C ARG A 164 1.90 -10.43 13.48
N PRO A 165 1.21 -9.75 14.43
CA PRO A 165 1.71 -8.50 15.00
C PRO A 165 3.08 -8.64 15.67
N PRO A 166 4.02 -7.71 15.40
CA PRO A 166 3.84 -6.45 14.67
C PRO A 166 4.11 -6.57 13.16
N GLY A 167 4.38 -7.76 12.64
CA GLY A 167 4.80 -8.01 11.26
C GLY A 167 6.31 -8.18 11.12
N ILE A 168 6.84 -7.77 9.97
CA ILE A 168 8.28 -7.79 9.70
C ILE A 168 8.93 -6.65 10.48
N TYR A 169 9.57 -6.97 11.60
CA TYR A 169 10.17 -5.98 12.52
C TYR A 169 11.65 -5.69 12.23
N LYS A 170 12.16 -6.12 11.08
CA LYS A 170 13.53 -5.85 10.65
C LYS A 170 13.53 -5.10 9.33
N GLN A 171 14.17 -3.94 9.33
CA GLN A 171 14.13 -2.97 8.23
C GLN A 171 14.72 -3.54 6.93
N ASP A 172 15.83 -4.29 7.01
CA ASP A 172 16.49 -4.90 5.84
C ASP A 172 15.57 -5.82 5.03
N TYR A 173 14.61 -6.49 5.68
CA TYR A 173 13.60 -7.30 5.00
C TYR A 173 12.56 -6.45 4.29
N LEU A 174 12.12 -5.33 4.89
CA LEU A 174 11.18 -4.39 4.29
C LEU A 174 11.83 -3.65 3.11
N ASP A 175 13.05 -3.16 3.28
CA ASP A 175 13.80 -2.46 2.23
C ASP A 175 13.99 -3.35 1.01
N GLU A 176 14.37 -4.61 1.21
CA GLU A 176 14.56 -5.54 0.10
C GLU A 176 13.23 -5.92 -0.58
N LEU A 177 12.13 -6.01 0.17
CA LEU A 177 10.79 -6.18 -0.42
C LEU A 177 10.41 -4.96 -1.27
N PHE A 178 10.55 -3.75 -0.76
CA PHE A 178 10.18 -2.53 -1.47
C PHE A 178 11.09 -2.24 -2.65
N LYS A 179 12.38 -2.58 -2.54
CA LYS A 179 13.32 -2.53 -3.65
C LYS A 179 12.94 -3.50 -4.79
N ARG A 180 12.44 -4.69 -4.46
CA ARG A 180 12.03 -5.69 -5.47
C ARG A 180 10.66 -5.39 -6.06
N PHE A 181 9.74 -4.90 -5.25
CA PHE A 181 8.30 -4.97 -5.53
C PHE A 181 7.56 -3.62 -5.46
N GLY A 182 8.23 -2.54 -5.06
CA GLY A 182 7.62 -1.21 -4.89
C GLY A 182 8.61 -0.07 -5.13
N ASP A 183 8.43 1.02 -4.38
CA ASP A 183 9.31 2.19 -4.41
C ASP A 183 10.17 2.21 -3.12
N PRO A 184 11.51 2.15 -3.21
CA PRO A 184 12.40 2.23 -2.04
C PRO A 184 12.15 3.46 -1.16
N ASP A 185 11.69 4.57 -1.74
CA ASP A 185 11.40 5.82 -1.04
C ASP A 185 10.09 5.75 -0.24
N GLU A 186 9.19 4.83 -0.58
CA GLU A 186 7.91 4.60 0.11
C GLU A 186 8.01 3.48 1.17
N THR A 187 9.21 2.93 1.42
CA THR A 187 9.41 1.83 2.38
C THR A 187 8.98 2.27 3.79
N PRO A 188 8.01 1.57 4.42
CA PRO A 188 7.60 1.86 5.78
C PRO A 188 8.73 1.52 6.75
N ASN A 189 8.73 2.20 7.89
CA ASN A 189 9.65 1.86 8.96
C ASN A 189 9.20 0.58 9.60
N ALA A 190 10.17 -0.26 9.93
CA ALA A 190 9.95 -1.45 10.71
C ALA A 190 9.30 -1.03 12.05
N PRO A 191 8.23 -1.73 12.46
CA PRO A 191 7.60 -1.49 13.75
C PRO A 191 8.58 -1.78 14.88
N GLU A 192 8.32 -1.21 16.06
CA GLU A 192 9.14 -1.45 17.24
C GLU A 192 9.34 -2.94 17.50
N ARG A 193 10.57 -3.31 17.88
CA ARG A 193 10.87 -4.70 18.23
C ARG A 193 10.02 -5.09 19.43
N PRO A 194 9.25 -6.20 19.35
CA PRO A 194 8.41 -6.62 20.46
C PRO A 194 9.21 -6.84 21.74
N GLU A 195 8.59 -6.62 22.91
CA GLU A 195 9.25 -6.72 24.22
C GLU A 195 9.96 -8.08 24.45
N TRP A 196 9.40 -9.16 23.90
CA TRP A 196 10.00 -10.51 23.97
C TRP A 196 11.34 -10.65 23.21
N CYS A 197 11.73 -9.64 22.43
CA CYS A 197 13.06 -9.57 21.80
C CYS A 197 14.16 -9.02 22.74
N ASN A 198 13.81 -8.48 23.91
CA ASN A 198 14.71 -7.73 24.78
C ASN A 198 15.26 -8.53 25.97
N GLU A 199 15.01 -9.85 26.06
CA GLU A 199 15.60 -10.67 27.12
C GLU A 199 17.14 -10.77 26.98
N ASP A 200 17.84 -10.22 27.98
CA ASP A 200 19.29 -10.00 28.09
C ASP A 200 20.19 -11.24 27.91
N ASP A 201 21.35 -10.99 27.30
CA ASP A 201 22.56 -11.82 27.34
C ASP A 201 23.04 -12.00 28.80
N GLY A 202 22.58 -13.08 29.43
CA GLY A 202 23.21 -13.89 30.49
C GLY A 202 24.08 -13.25 31.59
N GLY A 203 23.66 -13.42 32.85
CA GLY A 203 24.56 -13.61 34.00
C GLY A 203 24.18 -12.85 35.29
N ASN A 204 23.54 -13.55 36.24
CA ASN A 204 23.16 -13.04 37.57
C ASN A 204 24.35 -12.60 38.44
N PRO A 205 24.17 -11.65 39.38
CA PRO A 205 24.00 -12.05 40.79
C PRO A 205 22.83 -11.37 41.54
N LEU A 206 22.19 -12.17 42.41
CA LEU A 206 21.11 -11.90 43.38
C LEU A 206 21.45 -10.80 44.44
N PRO A 207 20.53 -10.43 45.37
CA PRO A 207 19.18 -9.85 45.19
C PRO A 207 18.97 -8.60 46.10
N ARG A 208 17.96 -7.76 45.84
CA ARG A 208 17.34 -6.93 46.90
C ARG A 208 15.82 -6.98 46.83
N ALA A 209 15.26 -7.36 47.96
CA ALA A 209 13.85 -7.65 48.20
C ALA A 209 12.96 -6.40 48.11
N VAL A 210 11.78 -6.55 47.51
CA VAL A 210 10.58 -5.81 47.91
C VAL A 210 9.38 -6.77 47.93
N LYS A 211 8.54 -6.56 48.94
CA LYS A 211 7.52 -7.43 49.50
C LYS A 211 6.32 -7.64 48.59
N HIS A 212 5.76 -8.85 48.71
CA HIS A 212 4.33 -9.18 48.62
C HIS A 212 3.40 -8.01 49.01
N GLN A 213 2.42 -7.72 48.16
CA GLN A 213 1.01 -7.69 48.57
C GLN A 213 0.15 -8.31 47.45
N LEU A 214 -0.54 -9.37 47.83
CA LEU A 214 -1.68 -9.97 47.15
C LEU A 214 -2.89 -9.10 47.48
N GLU A 215 -3.77 -8.83 46.52
CA GLU A 215 -5.22 -8.84 46.74
C GLU A 215 -5.91 -9.42 45.49
N ASP A 216 -6.84 -10.33 45.76
CA ASP A 216 -7.54 -11.26 44.88
C ASP A 216 -8.81 -10.64 44.24
N ASP A 217 -9.30 -11.34 43.21
CA ASP A 217 -10.69 -11.55 42.76
C ASP A 217 -11.56 -10.33 42.38
N ASP A 218 -12.10 -10.31 41.15
CA ASP A 218 -13.32 -11.07 40.86
C ASP A 218 -13.66 -11.03 39.35
N ASP A 219 -14.25 -12.13 38.91
CA ASP A 219 -14.64 -12.52 37.57
C ASP A 219 -16.07 -12.00 37.31
N THR A 220 -16.36 -11.42 36.14
CA THR A 220 -17.71 -11.55 35.55
C THR A 220 -17.71 -11.32 34.05
N SER A 221 -18.16 -12.39 33.39
CA SER A 221 -18.60 -12.52 32.02
C SER A 221 -19.56 -11.42 31.54
N PHE A 222 -19.41 -11.01 30.29
CA PHE A 222 -20.57 -10.59 29.49
C PHE A 222 -20.53 -11.19 28.08
N ASP A 223 -21.62 -11.88 27.80
CA ASP A 223 -21.92 -12.70 26.64
C ASP A 223 -22.10 -11.86 25.37
N SER A 224 -21.62 -12.45 24.27
CA SER A 224 -21.92 -12.07 22.90
C SER A 224 -23.37 -12.41 22.55
N SER A 225 -24.10 -11.54 21.86
CA SER A 225 -25.09 -11.99 20.87
C SER A 225 -25.52 -10.88 19.93
N ALA A 226 -25.17 -11.09 18.66
CA ALA A 226 -25.60 -10.35 17.49
C ALA A 226 -27.12 -10.41 17.25
N LYS A 227 -27.61 -9.47 16.43
CA LYS A 227 -28.60 -9.74 15.37
C LYS A 227 -28.81 -8.47 14.54
N THR A 228 -28.25 -8.45 13.33
CA THR A 228 -28.74 -7.59 12.24
C THR A 228 -29.22 -8.49 11.10
N ALA A 229 -30.42 -8.17 10.64
CA ALA A 229 -31.27 -9.00 9.81
C ALA A 229 -30.71 -9.18 8.40
N LYS A 230 -30.83 -10.41 7.89
CA LYS A 230 -30.72 -10.73 6.46
C LYS A 230 -31.91 -10.11 5.73
N HIS A 231 -31.64 -9.21 4.80
CA HIS A 231 -32.53 -8.99 3.65
C HIS A 231 -31.92 -9.67 2.43
N SER A 232 -32.67 -10.62 1.89
CA SER A 232 -32.41 -11.35 0.67
C SER A 232 -32.75 -10.49 -0.54
N ASP A 233 -31.80 -10.39 -1.49
CA ASP A 233 -32.15 -10.27 -2.90
C ASP A 233 -31.29 -11.27 -3.68
N SER A 234 -31.99 -12.22 -4.29
CA SER A 234 -31.48 -13.26 -5.17
C SER A 234 -31.61 -12.80 -6.61
N ASP A 235 -30.49 -12.78 -7.35
CA ASP A 235 -30.39 -13.31 -8.72
C ASP A 235 -29.01 -12.98 -9.35
N ILE A 236 -27.99 -13.79 -9.06
CA ILE A 236 -26.86 -14.05 -9.97
C ILE A 236 -26.41 -15.50 -9.76
N GLY A 237 -26.37 -16.28 -10.84
CA GLY A 237 -26.10 -17.71 -10.81
C GLY A 237 -24.75 -18.09 -10.18
N GLY A 238 -24.82 -18.93 -9.14
CA GLY A 238 -23.95 -20.08 -8.84
C GLY A 238 -22.41 -19.98 -8.86
N GLY A 239 -21.80 -18.84 -9.15
CA GLY A 239 -20.35 -18.68 -9.24
C GLY A 239 -19.72 -18.13 -7.95
N ARG A 240 -18.61 -18.71 -7.50
CA ARG A 240 -17.77 -18.17 -6.42
C ARG A 240 -17.25 -16.78 -6.81
N LEU A 241 -17.51 -15.76 -5.99
CA LEU A 241 -16.90 -14.42 -6.18
C LEU A 241 -15.37 -14.51 -5.99
N PRO A 242 -14.56 -13.72 -6.73
CA PRO A 242 -13.12 -13.66 -6.49
C PRO A 242 -12.85 -13.11 -5.07
N PRO A 243 -11.63 -13.23 -4.53
CA PRO A 243 -11.33 -12.67 -3.21
C PRO A 243 -11.36 -11.12 -3.24
N ALA A 244 -11.84 -10.52 -2.15
CA ALA A 244 -11.72 -9.09 -1.91
C ALA A 244 -10.25 -8.70 -1.59
N PRO A 245 -9.87 -7.42 -1.74
CA PRO A 245 -8.57 -6.96 -1.25
C PRO A 245 -8.52 -7.15 0.28
N PHE A 246 -7.47 -7.79 0.80
CA PHE A 246 -7.26 -7.88 2.25
C PHE A 246 -6.84 -6.53 2.83
N GLY A 247 -7.31 -6.28 4.05
CA GLY A 247 -7.09 -5.05 4.81
C GLY A 247 -8.41 -4.42 5.25
N ASN A 248 -8.33 -3.47 6.17
CA ASN A 248 -9.48 -2.72 6.67
C ASN A 248 -9.50 -1.33 6.03
N PRO A 249 -10.35 -1.09 5.02
CA PRO A 249 -10.39 0.21 4.34
C PRO A 249 -10.87 1.31 5.27
N VAL A 250 -10.08 2.38 5.37
CA VAL A 250 -10.47 3.62 6.04
C VAL A 250 -10.46 4.73 5.00
N PHE A 251 -11.64 5.25 4.67
CA PHE A 251 -11.74 6.44 3.83
C PHE A 251 -11.23 7.66 4.61
N ILE A 252 -10.69 8.65 3.89
CA ILE A 252 -10.19 9.87 4.50
C ILE A 252 -11.25 10.50 5.43
N SER A 253 -10.85 10.80 6.66
CA SER A 253 -11.76 11.29 7.70
C SER A 253 -12.30 12.68 7.37
N GLY A 254 -13.55 12.95 7.74
CA GLY A 254 -14.17 14.28 7.57
C GLY A 254 -14.88 14.50 6.24
N VAL A 255 -14.92 13.49 5.36
CA VAL A 255 -15.66 13.57 4.09
C VAL A 255 -17.04 12.94 4.25
N CYS A 256 -18.09 13.73 3.99
CA CYS A 256 -19.48 13.28 4.09
C CYS A 256 -20.00 12.76 2.75
N GLY A 257 -20.92 11.79 2.79
CA GLY A 257 -21.61 11.26 1.59
C GLY A 257 -20.77 10.30 0.74
N VAL A 258 -19.70 9.76 1.33
CA VAL A 258 -18.92 8.66 0.76
C VAL A 258 -18.95 7.48 1.72
N ASP A 259 -19.47 6.35 1.26
CA ASP A 259 -19.61 5.14 2.05
C ASP A 259 -18.54 4.12 1.68
N THR A 260 -17.84 3.57 2.67
CA THR A 260 -16.97 2.40 2.47
C THR A 260 -17.84 1.17 2.22
N LEU A 261 -17.76 0.58 1.04
CA LEU A 261 -18.54 -0.63 0.74
C LEU A 261 -18.00 -1.84 1.49
N ASP A 262 -18.87 -2.84 1.72
CA ASP A 262 -18.39 -4.19 2.01
C ASP A 262 -17.59 -4.68 0.80
N GLN A 263 -16.29 -4.88 1.01
CA GLN A 263 -15.36 -5.24 -0.06
C GLN A 263 -15.65 -6.64 -0.63
N ASN A 264 -16.39 -7.49 0.09
CA ASN A 264 -16.85 -8.81 -0.38
C ASN A 264 -18.20 -8.75 -1.11
N SER A 265 -18.86 -7.58 -1.14
CA SER A 265 -20.15 -7.43 -1.83
C SER A 265 -20.02 -7.60 -3.33
N VAL A 266 -21.10 -8.11 -3.95
CA VAL A 266 -21.20 -8.22 -5.42
C VAL A 266 -20.95 -6.87 -6.09
N GLU A 267 -21.48 -5.78 -5.53
CA GLU A 267 -21.29 -4.42 -6.04
C GLU A 267 -19.81 -4.03 -6.05
N ALA A 268 -19.07 -4.23 -4.95
CA ALA A 268 -17.65 -3.92 -4.89
C ALA A 268 -16.82 -4.73 -5.90
N HIS A 269 -17.18 -6.00 -6.13
CA HIS A 269 -16.56 -6.84 -7.16
C HIS A 269 -16.85 -6.35 -8.58
N GLN A 270 -18.10 -5.97 -8.86
CA GLN A 270 -18.51 -5.44 -10.16
C GLN A 270 -17.81 -4.11 -10.48
N VAL A 271 -17.67 -3.24 -9.48
CA VAL A 271 -16.96 -1.96 -9.59
C VAL A 271 -15.48 -2.19 -9.92
N ARG A 272 -14.80 -3.06 -9.16
CA ARG A 272 -13.38 -3.40 -9.43
C ARG A 272 -13.20 -4.00 -10.83
N GLU A 273 -14.11 -4.87 -11.26
CA GLU A 273 -14.03 -5.48 -12.58
C GLU A 273 -14.23 -4.46 -13.70
N LEU A 274 -15.23 -3.58 -13.56
CA LEU A 274 -15.48 -2.52 -14.54
C LEU A 274 -14.28 -1.55 -14.61
N ALA A 275 -13.77 -1.11 -13.47
CA ALA A 275 -12.59 -0.26 -13.42
C ALA A 275 -11.37 -0.94 -14.06
N ASN A 276 -11.15 -2.24 -13.78
CA ASN A 276 -10.07 -3.01 -14.40
C ASN A 276 -10.26 -3.16 -15.93
N ASN A 277 -11.49 -3.33 -16.42
CA ASN A 277 -11.72 -3.41 -17.86
C ASN A 277 -11.49 -2.06 -18.56
N LEU A 278 -11.97 -0.97 -17.95
CA LEU A 278 -11.77 0.38 -18.49
C LEU A 278 -10.30 0.81 -18.43
N VAL A 279 -9.57 0.46 -17.35
CA VAL A 279 -8.16 0.80 -17.21
C VAL A 279 -7.29 0.02 -18.21
N LEU A 280 -7.58 -1.27 -18.45
CA LEU A 280 -6.88 -2.05 -19.48
C LEU A 280 -7.19 -1.57 -20.89
N MET A 281 -8.45 -1.19 -21.16
CA MET A 281 -8.84 -0.63 -22.46
C MET A 281 -8.16 0.71 -22.76
N GLY A 282 -8.02 1.57 -21.75
CA GLY A 282 -7.40 2.88 -21.89
C GLY A 282 -5.88 2.88 -21.75
N GLY A 283 -5.31 1.89 -21.08
CA GLY A 283 -3.93 1.90 -20.62
C GLY A 283 -2.92 1.26 -21.55
N PHE A 284 -1.65 1.63 -21.32
CA PHE A 284 -0.49 1.13 -22.04
C PHE A 284 0.60 0.64 -21.07
N THR A 285 1.45 -0.27 -21.51
CA THR A 285 2.59 -0.79 -20.73
C THR A 285 3.88 -0.72 -21.54
N PHE A 286 5.03 -0.60 -20.88
CA PHE A 286 6.33 -0.70 -21.55
C PHE A 286 6.66 -2.16 -21.86
N GLY A 287 6.95 -2.46 -23.12
CA GLY A 287 7.50 -3.74 -23.56
C GLY A 287 8.97 -3.89 -23.19
N SER A 288 9.51 -5.11 -23.32
CA SER A 288 10.90 -5.44 -22.98
C SER A 288 11.94 -4.61 -23.76
N ASN A 289 11.55 -4.10 -24.93
CA ASN A 289 12.42 -3.33 -25.82
C ASN A 289 12.22 -1.82 -25.68
N GLY A 290 11.45 -1.37 -24.69
CA GLY A 290 11.12 0.05 -24.46
C GLY A 290 9.98 0.59 -25.33
N GLU A 291 9.35 -0.26 -26.16
CA GLU A 291 8.16 0.11 -26.94
C GLU A 291 6.91 0.22 -26.05
N THR A 292 5.95 1.05 -26.47
CA THR A 292 4.68 1.21 -25.74
C THR A 292 3.63 0.28 -26.34
N LEU A 293 3.11 -0.64 -25.53
CA LEU A 293 2.14 -1.66 -25.94
C LEU A 293 0.77 -1.39 -25.31
N SER A 294 -0.30 -1.61 -26.08
CA SER A 294 -1.67 -1.53 -25.55
C SER A 294 -1.89 -2.62 -24.48
N ALA A 295 -2.48 -2.24 -23.35
CA ALA A 295 -2.87 -3.19 -22.32
C ALA A 295 -4.25 -3.83 -22.58
N ALA A 296 -4.94 -3.41 -23.65
CA ALA A 296 -6.23 -3.97 -24.01
C ALA A 296 -6.06 -5.44 -24.42
N PRO A 297 -6.91 -6.35 -23.91
CA PRO A 297 -6.83 -7.75 -24.30
C PRO A 297 -7.13 -7.91 -25.81
N PRO A 298 -6.53 -8.91 -26.48
CA PRO A 298 -6.75 -9.16 -27.90
C PRO A 298 -8.24 -9.39 -28.20
N GLU A 299 -8.70 -8.88 -29.37
CA GLU A 299 -10.12 -8.75 -29.75
C GLU A 299 -10.95 -10.05 -29.62
N GLU A 300 -10.33 -11.23 -29.68
CA GLU A 300 -11.00 -12.53 -29.57
C GLU A 300 -11.61 -12.82 -28.17
N SER A 301 -11.29 -12.03 -27.14
CA SER A 301 -11.81 -12.22 -25.77
C SER A 301 -13.04 -11.36 -25.42
N LEU A 302 -13.50 -10.50 -26.34
CA LEU A 302 -14.56 -9.50 -26.08
C LEU A 302 -15.75 -9.60 -27.04
N LEU A 303 -16.04 -10.78 -27.61
CA LEU A 303 -17.23 -10.96 -28.44
C LEU A 303 -18.21 -11.97 -27.82
N THR A 304 -19.30 -11.45 -27.26
CA THR A 304 -20.63 -11.86 -27.72
C THR A 304 -21.54 -10.63 -27.77
N GLU A 305 -21.99 -10.33 -29.00
CA GLU A 305 -22.96 -9.29 -29.41
C GLU A 305 -22.54 -7.81 -29.36
N ALA A 306 -21.42 -7.46 -29.98
CA ALA A 306 -21.28 -6.12 -30.58
C ALA A 306 -21.82 -6.17 -32.04
N PRO A 307 -22.86 -5.41 -32.41
CA PRO A 307 -23.32 -5.36 -33.80
C PRO A 307 -22.26 -4.69 -34.70
N LYS A 308 -22.06 -5.29 -35.87
CA LYS A 308 -21.10 -4.88 -36.91
C LYS A 308 -21.13 -3.36 -37.20
N PRO A 309 -19.98 -2.76 -37.58
CA PRO A 309 -19.84 -1.32 -37.69
C PRO A 309 -20.61 -0.79 -38.89
N LYS A 310 -21.75 -0.15 -38.62
CA LYS A 310 -22.40 0.81 -39.52
C LYS A 310 -22.35 2.15 -38.81
N VAL A 311 -21.46 3.05 -39.26
CA VAL A 311 -21.48 4.51 -39.07
C VAL A 311 -22.39 4.97 -37.91
N TYR A 312 -21.94 4.86 -36.66
CA TYR A 312 -22.78 5.15 -35.49
C TYR A 312 -22.64 6.60 -35.05
N ALA A 313 -23.73 7.35 -35.20
CA ALA A 313 -23.96 8.62 -34.56
C ALA A 313 -24.42 8.44 -33.09
N SER A 314 -23.72 9.16 -32.21
CA SER A 314 -24.19 9.89 -31.00
C SER A 314 -24.67 9.25 -29.68
N HIS A 315 -24.94 7.94 -29.47
CA HIS A 315 -25.45 7.50 -28.14
C HIS A 315 -24.88 6.21 -27.49
N ASP A 316 -24.13 5.36 -28.19
CA ASP A 316 -23.73 4.02 -27.67
C ASP A 316 -22.86 4.02 -26.39
N GLY A 317 -22.07 5.07 -26.15
CA GLY A 317 -21.14 5.11 -25.01
C GLY A 317 -21.78 5.46 -23.67
N LEU A 318 -23.04 5.89 -23.67
CA LEU A 318 -23.79 6.31 -22.48
C LEU A 318 -24.60 5.17 -21.84
N THR A 319 -24.81 4.06 -22.56
CA THR A 319 -25.45 2.87 -22.00
C THR A 319 -24.50 2.21 -20.98
N PRO A 320 -24.89 2.04 -19.71
CA PRO A 320 -24.00 1.45 -18.70
C PRO A 320 -23.53 0.05 -19.08
N MET A 321 -22.22 -0.17 -19.05
CA MET A 321 -21.63 -1.49 -19.28
C MET A 321 -22.04 -2.43 -18.14
N LYS A 322 -22.32 -3.69 -18.47
CA LYS A 322 -22.54 -4.75 -17.48
C LYS A 322 -21.20 -5.45 -17.22
N PRO A 323 -20.59 -5.29 -16.03
CA PRO A 323 -19.36 -5.99 -15.72
C PRO A 323 -19.62 -7.50 -15.64
N ILE A 324 -18.86 -8.26 -16.42
CA ILE A 324 -18.85 -9.72 -16.34
C ILE A 324 -17.83 -10.10 -15.26
N LEU A 325 -18.31 -10.62 -14.14
CA LEU A 325 -17.44 -11.10 -13.07
C LEU A 325 -16.65 -12.31 -13.56
N LYS A 326 -15.34 -12.15 -13.67
CA LYS A 326 -14.42 -13.25 -13.98
C LYS A 326 -14.02 -13.94 -12.69
N VAL A 327 -14.12 -15.28 -12.68
CA VAL A 327 -13.60 -16.09 -11.57
C VAL A 327 -12.08 -15.94 -11.55
N ARG A 328 -11.54 -15.55 -10.39
CA ARG A 328 -10.10 -15.44 -10.16
C ARG A 328 -9.77 -15.96 -8.77
N ASP A 329 -8.61 -16.61 -8.65
CA ASP A 329 -8.09 -17.07 -7.37
C ASP A 329 -7.41 -15.94 -6.58
N LYS A 330 -7.17 -14.80 -7.24
CA LYS A 330 -6.39 -13.67 -6.74
C LYS A 330 -7.19 -12.36 -6.89
N PRO A 331 -7.02 -11.41 -5.96
CA PRO A 331 -7.66 -10.10 -6.06
C PRO A 331 -7.03 -9.31 -7.21
N LEU A 332 -7.74 -8.28 -7.65
CA LEU A 332 -7.28 -7.42 -8.74
C LEU A 332 -6.11 -6.54 -8.29
N LYS A 333 -5.15 -6.33 -9.19
CA LYS A 333 -4.06 -5.35 -9.04
C LYS A 333 -4.55 -3.92 -9.26
N PHE A 334 -4.02 -2.96 -8.52
CA PHE A 334 -4.22 -1.55 -8.86
C PHE A 334 -3.33 -1.18 -10.07
N ARG A 335 -3.92 -0.61 -11.12
CA ARG A 335 -3.23 -0.38 -12.41
C ARG A 335 -3.03 1.10 -12.75
N GLY A 336 -3.34 2.03 -11.85
CA GLY A 336 -3.10 3.45 -12.09
C GLY A 336 -1.62 3.78 -12.33
N SER A 337 -1.33 4.80 -13.15
CA SER A 337 0.03 5.26 -13.47
C SER A 337 0.78 5.75 -12.22
N GLN A 338 2.03 5.33 -11.98
CA GLN A 338 2.82 5.74 -10.82
C GLN A 338 4.06 6.54 -11.26
N PRO A 339 4.28 7.77 -10.76
CA PRO A 339 5.44 8.57 -11.11
C PRO A 339 6.72 8.05 -10.42
N VAL A 340 7.88 8.31 -11.03
CA VAL A 340 9.21 8.00 -10.48
C VAL A 340 9.91 9.26 -9.95
N SER A 341 10.76 9.10 -8.93
CA SER A 341 11.54 10.22 -8.36
C SER A 341 12.47 10.86 -9.40
N MET A 342 12.51 12.19 -9.45
CA MET A 342 13.35 12.95 -10.36
C MET A 342 14.83 12.83 -9.95
N THR A 343 15.68 12.49 -10.91
CA THR A 343 17.14 12.36 -10.77
C THR A 343 17.84 13.24 -11.80
N LEU A 344 19.13 13.52 -11.61
CA LEU A 344 19.92 14.26 -12.61
C LEU A 344 19.94 13.56 -13.99
N GLU A 345 19.85 12.23 -14.00
CA GLU A 345 19.82 11.43 -15.22
C GLU A 345 18.47 11.57 -15.94
N ASN A 346 17.35 11.38 -15.23
CA ASN A 346 16.03 11.45 -15.85
C ASN A 346 15.55 12.89 -16.11
N LEU A 347 16.14 13.89 -15.45
CA LEU A 347 15.89 15.31 -15.72
C LEU A 347 16.18 15.70 -17.17
N GLN A 348 17.15 15.05 -17.83
CA GLN A 348 17.44 15.29 -19.24
C GLN A 348 16.20 15.06 -20.13
N ARG A 349 15.26 14.21 -19.71
CA ARG A 349 14.01 14.00 -20.43
C ARG A 349 13.18 15.27 -20.51
N VAL A 350 13.14 16.06 -19.44
CA VAL A 350 12.40 17.34 -19.37
C VAL A 350 13.02 18.38 -20.32
N LEU A 351 14.33 18.32 -20.56
CA LEU A 351 15.03 19.22 -21.48
C LEU A 351 14.78 18.87 -22.96
N HIS A 352 14.54 17.60 -23.27
CA HIS A 352 14.45 17.11 -24.64
C HIS A 352 13.04 16.76 -25.12
N HIS A 353 12.06 16.67 -24.22
CA HIS A 353 10.68 16.32 -24.53
C HIS A 353 9.71 17.35 -23.96
N SER A 354 8.52 17.44 -24.54
CA SER A 354 7.47 18.32 -24.04
C SER A 354 6.92 17.79 -22.71
N TYR A 355 6.91 18.64 -21.70
CA TYR A 355 6.29 18.38 -20.40
C TYR A 355 5.30 19.47 -20.02
N SER A 356 4.36 19.10 -19.19
CA SER A 356 3.53 19.99 -18.39
C SER A 356 3.87 19.78 -16.92
N ILE A 357 3.78 20.82 -16.12
CA ILE A 357 4.13 20.80 -14.70
C ILE A 357 2.92 21.16 -13.84
N SER A 358 2.79 20.54 -12.67
CA SER A 358 1.80 20.90 -11.67
C SER A 358 2.38 20.75 -10.27
N TYR A 359 1.77 21.39 -9.28
CA TYR A 359 2.14 21.20 -7.89
C TYR A 359 1.86 19.75 -7.47
N LYS A 360 2.71 19.18 -6.62
CA LYS A 360 2.42 17.94 -5.91
C LYS A 360 1.75 18.30 -4.59
N ALA A 361 0.49 17.89 -4.44
CA ALA A 361 -0.25 18.08 -3.20
C ALA A 361 0.00 16.89 -2.28
N ASP A 362 -0.09 17.13 -0.97
CA ASP A 362 -0.21 16.06 0.00
C ASP A 362 -1.67 15.59 0.08
N GLY A 363 -2.02 14.66 -0.82
CA GLY A 363 -3.38 14.18 -1.03
C GLY A 363 -3.44 12.68 -1.17
N THR A 364 -4.62 12.11 -0.93
CA THR A 364 -4.86 10.68 -1.11
C THR A 364 -5.36 10.38 -2.52
N ARG A 365 -4.67 9.51 -3.24
CA ARG A 365 -4.99 9.17 -4.63
C ARG A 365 -6.21 8.25 -4.73
N TYR A 366 -7.12 8.55 -5.68
CA TYR A 366 -8.21 7.67 -6.06
C TYR A 366 -8.45 7.67 -7.56
N LEU A 367 -8.79 6.51 -8.13
CA LEU A 367 -9.51 6.46 -9.40
C LEU A 367 -10.98 6.78 -9.17
N LEU A 368 -11.54 7.69 -9.96
CA LEU A 368 -12.96 8.02 -9.98
C LEU A 368 -13.64 7.23 -11.10
N LEU A 369 -14.47 6.26 -10.72
CA LEU A 369 -15.32 5.52 -11.64
C LEU A 369 -16.73 6.13 -11.64
N ILE A 370 -17.15 6.63 -12.79
CA ILE A 370 -18.53 7.01 -13.06
C ILE A 370 -19.15 5.87 -13.86
N TRP A 371 -19.76 4.90 -13.18
CA TRP A 371 -20.35 3.74 -13.84
C TRP A 371 -21.66 4.14 -14.52
N LYS A 372 -22.59 4.70 -13.74
CA LYS A 372 -23.90 5.18 -14.17
C LYS A 372 -24.47 6.10 -13.09
N ARG A 373 -25.69 6.60 -13.32
CA ARG A 373 -26.45 7.37 -12.32
C ARG A 373 -26.46 6.66 -10.95
N ASP A 374 -26.23 7.42 -9.88
CA ASP A 374 -26.19 6.97 -8.47
C ASP A 374 -25.13 5.89 -8.15
N HIS A 375 -24.24 5.61 -9.11
CA HIS A 375 -23.20 4.58 -9.06
C HIS A 375 -21.85 5.22 -9.44
N VAL A 376 -21.39 6.11 -8.56
CA VAL A 376 -20.10 6.78 -8.62
C VAL A 376 -19.21 6.23 -7.51
N TYR A 377 -17.98 5.88 -7.83
CA TYR A 377 -17.06 5.24 -6.89
C TYR A 377 -15.68 5.86 -6.94
N LEU A 378 -15.03 5.89 -5.77
CA LEU A 378 -13.61 6.15 -5.61
C LEU A 378 -12.92 4.81 -5.32
N ILE A 379 -11.76 4.58 -5.94
CA ILE A 379 -10.98 3.34 -5.79
C ILE A 379 -9.55 3.74 -5.44
N ASP A 380 -9.07 3.34 -4.27
CA ASP A 380 -7.72 3.68 -3.81
C ASP A 380 -6.64 2.72 -4.37
N ARG A 381 -5.38 2.95 -3.95
CA ARG A 381 -4.23 2.11 -4.33
C ARG A 381 -4.36 0.65 -3.84
N GLY A 382 -5.11 0.41 -2.76
CA GLY A 382 -5.43 -0.92 -2.24
C GLY A 382 -6.56 -1.62 -2.99
N ASN A 383 -7.12 -0.99 -4.03
CA ASN A 383 -8.33 -1.42 -4.72
C ASN A 383 -9.57 -1.48 -3.82
N PHE A 384 -9.57 -0.77 -2.69
CA PHE A 384 -10.76 -0.64 -1.87
C PHE A 384 -11.76 0.30 -2.55
N VAL A 385 -13.03 -0.07 -2.49
CA VAL A 385 -14.11 0.64 -3.17
C VAL A 385 -14.91 1.46 -2.18
N TYR A 386 -15.06 2.75 -2.50
CA TYR A 386 -15.87 3.71 -1.75
C TYR A 386 -16.95 4.28 -2.68
N LYS A 387 -18.21 4.30 -2.25
CA LYS A 387 -19.34 4.80 -3.04
C LYS A 387 -19.60 6.27 -2.72
N ALA A 388 -19.47 7.13 -3.72
CA ALA A 388 -19.66 8.57 -3.59
C ALA A 388 -21.08 8.97 -4.02
N SER A 389 -22.06 8.73 -3.15
CA SER A 389 -23.49 9.02 -3.40
C SER A 389 -23.79 10.52 -3.53
N CYS A 390 -22.87 11.37 -3.07
CA CYS A 390 -22.98 12.84 -3.13
C CYS A 390 -22.57 13.46 -4.47
N LEU A 391 -22.09 12.70 -5.45
CA LEU A 391 -21.58 13.26 -6.71
C LEU A 391 -22.50 12.97 -7.90
N GLN A 392 -22.77 14.00 -8.70
CA GLN A 392 -23.55 13.89 -9.93
C GLN A 392 -22.80 14.45 -11.15
N PHE A 393 -22.99 13.84 -12.31
CA PHE A 393 -22.24 14.17 -13.52
C PHE A 393 -23.14 14.29 -14.76
N PRO A 394 -23.77 15.45 -15.00
CA PRO A 394 -24.58 15.68 -16.19
C PRO A 394 -23.71 15.65 -17.45
N THR A 395 -24.29 15.22 -18.57
CA THR A 395 -23.61 15.23 -19.86
C THR A 395 -23.70 16.60 -20.52
N MET A 396 -22.64 17.01 -21.25
CA MET A 396 -22.72 18.23 -22.08
C MET A 396 -23.83 18.16 -23.13
N HIS A 397 -24.15 16.95 -23.61
CA HIS A 397 -25.23 16.75 -24.57
C HIS A 397 -26.58 17.19 -23.99
N TRP A 398 -26.92 16.69 -22.79
CA TRP A 398 -28.15 17.09 -22.10
C TRP A 398 -28.16 18.59 -21.77
N VAL A 399 -27.04 19.14 -21.29
CA VAL A 399 -26.91 20.59 -21.03
C VAL A 399 -27.23 21.42 -22.27
N HIS A 400 -26.70 21.05 -23.44
CA HIS A 400 -27.01 21.73 -24.70
C HIS A 400 -28.47 21.59 -25.15
N LEU A 401 -29.07 20.41 -24.99
CA LEU A 401 -30.50 20.20 -25.27
C LEU A 401 -31.38 21.07 -24.37
N ARG A 402 -31.04 21.12 -23.08
CA ARG A 402 -31.76 21.91 -22.07
C ARG A 402 -31.69 23.41 -22.38
N HIS A 403 -30.52 23.94 -22.72
CA HIS A 403 -30.38 25.32 -23.17
C HIS A 403 -31.15 25.61 -24.45
N SER A 404 -31.17 24.66 -25.39
CA SER A 404 -31.85 24.81 -26.69
C SER A 404 -33.36 24.62 -26.61
N LYS A 405 -33.92 24.30 -25.43
CA LYS A 405 -35.33 23.92 -25.21
C LYS A 405 -35.81 22.85 -26.21
N LYS A 406 -34.91 21.93 -26.55
CA LYS A 406 -35.22 20.76 -27.39
C LYS A 406 -35.76 19.63 -26.52
N ASP A 407 -36.20 18.55 -27.15
CA ASP A 407 -36.75 17.37 -26.50
C ASP A 407 -35.69 16.70 -25.60
N CYS A 408 -35.71 17.04 -24.32
CA CYS A 408 -34.94 16.41 -23.23
C CYS A 408 -35.71 16.57 -21.91
N ALA A 409 -35.42 15.71 -20.95
CA ALA A 409 -36.07 15.78 -19.65
C ALA A 409 -35.70 17.07 -18.88
N GLU A 410 -36.57 17.52 -17.98
CA GLU A 410 -36.35 18.75 -17.21
C GLU A 410 -35.14 18.65 -16.28
N ARG A 411 -34.95 17.44 -15.75
CA ARG A 411 -33.87 17.02 -14.86
C ARG A 411 -32.99 16.03 -15.62
N PHE A 412 -31.67 16.17 -15.53
CA PHE A 412 -30.75 15.25 -16.23
C PHE A 412 -30.84 13.82 -15.68
N GLU A 413 -31.31 13.70 -14.44
CA GLU A 413 -31.66 12.46 -13.77
C GLU A 413 -32.73 11.65 -14.52
N GLU A 414 -33.68 12.33 -15.16
CA GLU A 414 -34.82 11.72 -15.86
C GLU A 414 -34.49 11.41 -17.33
N ASP A 415 -33.40 11.96 -17.86
CA ASP A 415 -32.95 11.72 -19.22
C ASP A 415 -32.05 10.47 -19.27
N PRO A 416 -32.34 9.47 -20.14
CA PRO A 416 -31.52 8.26 -20.27
C PRO A 416 -30.05 8.54 -20.59
N TYR A 417 -29.75 9.69 -21.20
CA TYR A 417 -28.44 10.15 -21.63
C TYR A 417 -27.98 11.40 -20.88
N GLY A 418 -28.69 11.75 -19.80
CA GLY A 418 -28.46 12.95 -19.01
C GLY A 418 -27.27 12.84 -18.06
N HIS A 419 -26.90 11.65 -17.63
CA HIS A 419 -25.76 11.40 -16.74
C HIS A 419 -24.60 10.71 -17.46
N LEU A 420 -23.35 11.08 -17.15
CA LEU A 420 -22.15 10.39 -17.63
C LEU A 420 -22.17 8.91 -17.20
N ALA A 421 -21.66 8.03 -18.05
CA ALA A 421 -21.53 6.61 -17.76
C ALA A 421 -20.24 6.07 -18.36
N ASN A 422 -19.73 4.99 -17.75
CA ASN A 422 -18.54 4.27 -18.19
C ASN A 422 -17.28 5.17 -18.33
N CYS A 423 -17.07 6.07 -17.39
CA CYS A 423 -15.88 6.93 -17.34
C CYS A 423 -14.96 6.52 -16.20
N LEU A 424 -13.65 6.47 -16.46
CA LEU A 424 -12.62 6.20 -15.46
C LEU A 424 -11.58 7.33 -15.49
N LEU A 425 -11.51 8.08 -14.40
CA LEU A 425 -10.64 9.24 -14.25
C LEU A 425 -9.63 9.00 -13.13
N ASP A 426 -8.47 9.65 -13.21
CA ASP A 426 -7.40 9.57 -12.20
C ASP A 426 -7.25 10.92 -11.50
N GLY A 427 -7.17 10.87 -10.17
CA GLY A 427 -7.23 12.06 -9.34
C GLY A 427 -6.75 11.83 -7.91
N GLU A 428 -6.76 12.91 -7.15
CA GLU A 428 -6.39 12.92 -5.74
C GLU A 428 -7.39 13.74 -4.92
N MET A 429 -7.67 13.29 -3.70
CA MET A 429 -8.41 14.03 -2.70
C MET A 429 -7.43 14.83 -1.85
N VAL A 430 -7.61 16.15 -1.80
CA VAL A 430 -6.83 17.06 -0.96
C VAL A 430 -7.72 17.69 0.11
N LEU A 431 -7.12 18.04 1.24
CA LEU A 431 -7.79 18.74 2.33
C LEU A 431 -7.44 20.22 2.28
N VAL A 432 -8.44 21.07 2.01
CA VAL A 432 -8.27 22.52 1.93
C VAL A 432 -8.55 23.14 3.29
N GLU A 433 -7.56 23.82 3.88
CA GLU A 433 -7.71 24.55 5.16
C GLU A 433 -8.79 25.63 5.04
N ASP A 434 -9.67 25.82 6.04
CA ASP A 434 -10.65 26.91 6.08
C ASP A 434 -9.99 28.30 6.17
N GLU A 435 -10.68 29.33 5.65
CA GLU A 435 -10.20 30.71 5.65
C GLU A 435 -10.25 31.33 7.07
N HIS A 436 -11.21 30.89 7.87
CA HIS A 436 -11.49 31.44 9.20
C HIS A 436 -11.07 30.48 10.34
N ASP A 437 -10.92 29.18 10.05
CA ASP A 437 -10.55 28.16 11.04
C ASP A 437 -9.53 27.15 10.47
N LYS A 438 -8.26 27.34 10.81
CA LYS A 438 -7.17 26.47 10.35
C LYS A 438 -7.26 25.01 10.81
N LEU A 439 -8.09 24.70 11.82
CA LEU A 439 -8.32 23.32 12.27
C LEU A 439 -9.40 22.61 11.44
N ARG A 440 -10.18 23.38 10.66
CA ARG A 440 -11.22 22.84 9.80
C ARG A 440 -10.68 22.69 8.39
N HIS A 441 -10.82 21.50 7.83
CA HIS A 441 -10.45 21.22 6.45
C HIS A 441 -11.67 20.78 5.64
N THR A 442 -11.71 21.19 4.38
CA THR A 442 -12.75 20.80 3.42
C THR A 442 -12.14 19.92 2.33
N PRO A 443 -12.69 18.72 2.08
CA PRO A 443 -12.19 17.84 1.03
C PRO A 443 -12.46 18.40 -0.36
N HIS A 444 -11.47 18.35 -1.25
CA HIS A 444 -11.57 18.72 -2.66
C HIS A 444 -10.97 17.59 -3.52
N PHE A 445 -11.71 17.13 -4.54
CA PHE A 445 -11.21 16.11 -5.46
C PHE A 445 -10.66 16.74 -6.74
N LEU A 446 -9.36 16.55 -6.98
CA LEU A 446 -8.62 17.10 -8.11
C LEU A 446 -8.35 16.00 -9.15
N ILE A 447 -8.99 16.11 -10.31
CA ILE A 447 -8.79 15.19 -11.44
C ILE A 447 -7.60 15.68 -12.27
N TYR A 448 -6.61 14.82 -12.51
CA TYR A 448 -5.41 15.19 -13.27
C TYR A 448 -5.23 14.41 -14.57
N ASP A 449 -5.87 13.25 -14.74
CA ASP A 449 -5.85 12.51 -16.03
C ASP A 449 -7.15 11.72 -16.23
N VAL A 450 -7.35 11.18 -17.43
CA VAL A 450 -8.51 10.35 -17.82
C VAL A 450 -8.07 9.15 -18.63
N VAL A 451 -8.55 7.97 -18.22
CA VAL A 451 -8.15 6.69 -18.81
C VAL A 451 -9.15 6.24 -19.88
N ALA A 452 -10.44 6.36 -19.55
CA ALA A 452 -11.55 5.98 -20.43
C ALA A 452 -12.73 6.94 -20.24
N MET A 453 -13.44 7.23 -21.33
CA MET A 453 -14.67 8.03 -21.31
C MET A 453 -15.72 7.38 -22.20
N TYR A 454 -16.97 7.32 -21.72
CA TYR A 454 -18.08 6.72 -22.46
C TYR A 454 -17.80 5.29 -22.94
N GLY A 455 -17.08 4.50 -22.13
CA GLY A 455 -16.72 3.12 -22.45
C GLY A 455 -15.71 3.00 -23.59
N ARG A 456 -14.96 4.06 -23.90
CA ARG A 456 -13.94 4.08 -24.95
C ARG A 456 -12.57 4.44 -24.38
N SER A 457 -11.53 3.86 -24.97
CA SER A 457 -10.14 4.20 -24.68
C SER A 457 -9.90 5.70 -24.87
N TYR A 458 -9.34 6.36 -23.85
CA TYR A 458 -8.85 7.75 -23.93
C TYR A 458 -7.35 7.85 -23.67
N GLY A 459 -6.75 6.87 -22.99
CA GLY A 459 -5.32 6.88 -22.69
C GLY A 459 -4.39 6.81 -23.90
N HIS A 460 -4.89 6.46 -25.09
CA HIS A 460 -4.11 6.51 -26.34
C HIS A 460 -3.95 7.93 -26.90
N ARG A 461 -4.78 8.88 -26.45
CA ARG A 461 -4.72 10.29 -26.85
C ARG A 461 -3.57 10.99 -26.16
N THR A 462 -3.15 12.12 -26.73
CA THR A 462 -2.14 13.00 -26.13
C THR A 462 -2.60 13.51 -24.78
N PHE A 463 -1.65 13.87 -23.89
CA PHE A 463 -2.00 14.43 -22.58
C PHE A 463 -2.92 15.65 -22.69
N GLU A 464 -2.70 16.55 -23.66
CA GLU A 464 -3.54 17.73 -23.85
C GLU A 464 -5.00 17.36 -24.17
N GLU A 465 -5.22 16.38 -25.05
CA GLU A 465 -6.57 15.90 -25.36
C GLU A 465 -7.24 15.25 -24.15
N ARG A 466 -6.50 14.44 -23.37
CA ARG A 466 -7.00 13.83 -22.13
C ARG A 466 -7.34 14.91 -21.09
N TYR A 467 -6.45 15.86 -20.91
CA TYR A 467 -6.62 16.99 -20.00
C TYR A 467 -7.79 17.91 -20.37
N ASN A 468 -8.01 18.15 -21.66
CA ASN A 468 -9.15 18.93 -22.16
C ASN A 468 -10.47 18.14 -22.11
N ALA A 469 -10.43 16.81 -22.20
CA ALA A 469 -11.61 15.97 -22.05
C ALA A 469 -12.19 16.07 -20.63
N ILE A 470 -11.36 16.17 -19.59
CA ILE A 470 -11.81 16.40 -18.20
C ILE A 470 -12.64 17.70 -18.12
N GLU A 471 -12.11 18.80 -18.68
CA GLU A 471 -12.82 20.08 -18.71
C GLU A 471 -14.14 19.97 -19.47
N ASN A 472 -14.09 19.49 -20.69
CA ASN A 472 -15.21 19.53 -21.62
C ASN A 472 -16.34 18.57 -21.24
N HIS A 473 -16.03 17.41 -20.66
CA HIS A 473 -17.03 16.39 -20.39
C HIS A 473 -17.42 16.27 -18.92
N VAL A 474 -16.57 16.70 -17.98
CA VAL A 474 -16.82 16.53 -16.54
C VAL A 474 -17.05 17.88 -15.86
N ILE A 475 -16.10 18.80 -15.95
CA ILE A 475 -16.11 20.04 -15.16
C ILE A 475 -17.13 21.04 -15.71
N ARG A 476 -17.05 21.36 -17.01
CA ARG A 476 -17.92 22.35 -17.65
C ARG A 476 -19.42 22.01 -17.55
N PRO A 477 -19.90 20.79 -17.85
CA PRO A 477 -21.33 20.49 -17.72
C PRO A 477 -21.82 20.56 -16.27
N ARG A 478 -20.99 20.17 -15.28
CA ARG A 478 -21.29 20.35 -13.86
C ARG A 478 -21.42 21.83 -13.51
N ALA A 479 -20.43 22.64 -13.88
CA ALA A 479 -20.44 24.08 -13.59
C ALA A 479 -21.64 24.80 -14.22
N MET A 480 -21.96 24.51 -15.48
CA MET A 480 -23.13 25.07 -16.17
C MET A 480 -24.44 24.66 -15.47
N SER A 481 -24.56 23.39 -15.07
CA SER A 481 -25.76 22.88 -14.39
C SER A 481 -25.92 23.47 -12.99
N MET A 482 -24.82 23.67 -12.24
CA MET A 482 -24.84 24.36 -10.94
C MET A 482 -25.25 25.83 -11.10
N GLN A 483 -24.67 26.56 -12.06
CA GLN A 483 -25.00 27.97 -12.31
C GLN A 483 -26.46 28.16 -12.74
N ALA A 484 -27.01 27.22 -13.49
CA ALA A 484 -28.40 27.22 -13.94
C ALA A 484 -29.40 26.68 -12.90
N ASN A 485 -28.94 26.29 -11.70
CA ASN A 485 -29.73 25.61 -10.67
C ASN A 485 -30.42 24.32 -11.16
N TRP A 486 -29.81 23.61 -12.11
CA TRP A 486 -30.25 22.29 -12.59
C TRP A 486 -29.64 21.13 -11.79
N MET A 487 -28.70 21.42 -10.89
CA MET A 487 -28.08 20.47 -9.97
C MET A 487 -28.14 21.05 -8.56
N ASN A 488 -28.44 20.21 -7.57
CA ASN A 488 -28.48 20.62 -6.17
C ASN A 488 -27.06 20.76 -5.61
N SER A 489 -26.63 22.00 -5.35
CA SER A 489 -25.29 22.27 -4.79
C SER A 489 -25.13 21.71 -3.37
N ASN A 490 -26.21 21.57 -2.60
CA ASN A 490 -26.16 21.04 -1.23
C ASN A 490 -25.95 19.51 -1.17
N GLU A 491 -26.20 18.81 -2.28
CA GLU A 491 -25.94 17.36 -2.37
C GLU A 491 -24.48 17.09 -2.76
N GLN A 492 -23.80 18.06 -3.38
CA GLN A 492 -22.39 17.97 -3.78
C GLN A 492 -21.46 18.26 -2.61
N ASN A 493 -21.35 17.31 -1.68
CA ASN A 493 -20.63 17.46 -0.40
C ASN A 493 -19.15 17.88 -0.52
N PHE A 494 -18.53 17.69 -1.68
CA PHE A 494 -17.20 18.20 -1.97
C PHE A 494 -17.02 18.63 -3.43
N PRO A 495 -16.20 19.67 -3.69
CA PRO A 495 -15.90 20.10 -5.05
C PRO A 495 -15.09 19.06 -5.84
N VAL A 496 -15.44 18.93 -7.11
CA VAL A 496 -14.67 18.18 -8.11
C VAL A 496 -14.12 19.18 -9.12
N SER A 497 -12.80 19.24 -9.27
CA SER A 497 -12.12 20.20 -10.14
C SER A 497 -11.03 19.54 -10.96
N ARG A 498 -10.67 20.14 -12.10
CA ARG A 498 -9.49 19.73 -12.87
C ARG A 498 -8.24 20.32 -12.22
N LYS A 499 -7.25 19.48 -11.93
CA LYS A 499 -5.95 19.90 -11.40
C LYS A 499 -5.26 20.78 -12.43
N LYS A 500 -4.70 21.90 -12.01
CA LYS A 500 -4.11 22.86 -12.95
C LYS A 500 -2.69 22.45 -13.35
N PHE A 501 -2.47 22.26 -14.66
CA PHE A 501 -1.15 22.11 -15.25
C PHE A 501 -0.70 23.41 -15.92
N TYR A 502 0.61 23.61 -15.93
CA TYR A 502 1.29 24.78 -16.49
C TYR A 502 2.38 24.32 -17.46
N PRO A 503 2.76 25.15 -18.44
CA PRO A 503 3.97 24.92 -19.22
C PRO A 503 5.24 24.92 -18.34
N VAL A 504 6.27 24.18 -18.74
CA VAL A 504 7.53 24.06 -17.97
C VAL A 504 8.16 25.43 -17.64
N PHE A 505 8.06 26.41 -18.55
CA PHE A 505 8.64 27.74 -18.33
C PHE A 505 7.97 28.53 -17.20
N GLU A 506 6.82 28.09 -16.68
CA GLU A 506 6.16 28.67 -15.50
C GLU A 506 6.61 28.01 -14.18
N ILE A 507 7.71 27.24 -14.17
CA ILE A 507 8.17 26.53 -12.97
C ILE A 507 8.38 27.44 -11.74
N GLU A 508 8.79 28.69 -11.96
CA GLU A 508 8.95 29.69 -10.89
C GLU A 508 7.64 29.94 -10.13
N ARG A 509 6.48 29.82 -10.80
CA ARG A 509 5.17 29.92 -10.14
C ARG A 509 4.94 28.77 -9.17
N LEU A 510 5.37 27.56 -9.53
CA LEU A 510 5.21 26.37 -8.67
C LEU A 510 6.21 26.36 -7.52
N LEU A 511 7.35 27.04 -7.69
CA LEU A 511 8.36 27.22 -6.66
C LEU A 511 8.07 28.40 -5.72
N ASP A 512 7.01 29.19 -5.94
CA ASP A 512 6.60 30.27 -5.03
C ASP A 512 6.24 29.69 -3.65
N PRO A 513 6.98 30.04 -2.57
CA PRO A 513 6.70 29.54 -1.22
C PRO A 513 5.32 29.92 -0.69
N HIS A 514 4.66 30.91 -1.30
CA HIS A 514 3.31 31.33 -0.93
C HIS A 514 2.21 30.58 -1.69
N LEU A 515 2.55 29.74 -2.68
CA LEU A 515 1.56 29.03 -3.48
C LEU A 515 0.66 28.13 -2.63
N GLY A 516 1.25 27.33 -1.72
CA GLY A 516 0.48 26.49 -0.80
C GLY A 516 -0.51 27.29 0.05
N ARG A 517 -0.08 28.46 0.57
CA ARG A 517 -0.97 29.36 1.33
C ARG A 517 -2.07 29.97 0.47
N LYS A 518 -1.78 30.32 -0.80
CA LYS A 518 -2.77 30.85 -1.75
C LYS A 518 -3.80 29.79 -2.13
N LEU A 519 -3.37 28.55 -2.26
CA LEU A 519 -4.23 27.41 -2.59
C LEU A 519 -4.89 26.78 -1.34
N ARG A 520 -4.43 27.15 -0.13
CA ARG A 520 -4.87 26.60 1.16
C ARG A 520 -4.75 25.07 1.24
N ILE A 521 -3.74 24.53 0.56
CA ILE A 521 -3.41 23.10 0.54
C ILE A 521 -1.93 22.90 0.85
N GLU A 522 -1.60 21.78 1.46
CA GLU A 522 -0.23 21.37 1.68
C GLU A 522 0.39 20.86 0.37
N LEU A 523 1.58 21.37 0.06
CA LEU A 523 2.32 21.05 -1.15
C LEU A 523 3.67 20.46 -0.76
N ASP A 524 4.02 19.31 -1.34
CA ASP A 524 5.26 18.60 -1.03
C ASP A 524 6.18 18.41 -2.25
N GLY A 525 5.89 19.10 -3.37
CA GLY A 525 6.76 19.10 -4.53
C GLY A 525 6.10 19.50 -5.85
N ILE A 526 6.64 18.96 -6.95
CA ILE A 526 6.22 19.22 -8.32
C ILE A 526 6.08 17.89 -9.07
N ILE A 527 5.03 17.77 -9.88
CA ILE A 527 4.84 16.67 -10.84
C ILE A 527 5.17 17.17 -12.24
N PHE A 528 5.97 16.41 -12.96
CA PHE A 528 6.30 16.60 -14.36
C PHE A 528 5.60 15.52 -15.18
N GLN A 529 4.57 15.94 -15.90
CA GLN A 529 3.76 15.09 -16.76
C GLN A 529 4.22 15.24 -18.22
N PRO A 530 4.65 14.16 -18.90
CA PRO A 530 4.93 14.22 -20.32
C PRO A 530 3.69 14.69 -21.09
N SER A 531 3.90 15.60 -22.04
CA SER A 531 2.84 16.21 -22.85
C SER A 531 3.18 16.24 -24.33
N GLY A 532 4.09 15.36 -24.77
CA GLY A 532 4.43 15.18 -26.18
C GLY A 532 3.36 14.37 -26.94
N PRO A 533 3.46 14.30 -28.28
CA PRO A 533 2.52 13.56 -29.12
C PRO A 533 2.52 12.05 -28.87
N GLU A 534 3.67 11.53 -28.44
CA GLU A 534 3.85 10.10 -28.10
C GLU A 534 3.37 9.74 -26.70
N ASP A 535 2.95 10.72 -25.88
CA ASP A 535 2.45 10.45 -24.54
C ASP A 535 1.19 9.58 -24.57
N LYS A 536 1.13 8.62 -23.65
CA LYS A 536 0.03 7.68 -23.42
C LYS A 536 -0.17 7.51 -21.93
N TYR A 537 -1.37 7.12 -21.53
CA TYR A 537 -1.63 6.76 -20.13
C TYR A 537 -1.00 5.41 -19.80
N MET A 538 0.10 5.42 -19.06
CA MET A 538 0.86 4.21 -18.70
C MET A 538 0.29 3.54 -17.44
N LEU A 539 0.22 2.20 -17.44
CA LEU A 539 -0.21 1.41 -16.29
C LEU A 539 0.98 1.05 -15.39
N GLY A 540 0.77 1.14 -14.07
CA GLY A 540 1.83 0.88 -13.10
C GLY A 540 2.94 1.93 -13.17
N THR A 541 4.19 1.54 -12.89
CA THR A 541 5.32 2.48 -12.87
C THR A 541 5.57 3.12 -14.23
N CYS A 542 5.49 4.44 -14.28
CA CYS A 542 5.68 5.26 -15.47
C CYS A 542 7.04 5.99 -15.41
N PRO A 543 8.10 5.46 -16.05
CA PRO A 543 9.45 6.06 -16.01
C PRO A 543 9.54 7.47 -16.62
N THR A 544 8.52 7.94 -17.32
CA THR A 544 8.47 9.27 -17.92
C THR A 544 7.71 10.29 -17.07
N THR A 545 6.83 9.86 -16.16
CA THR A 545 6.17 10.81 -15.24
C THR A 545 7.05 10.99 -14.02
N LEU A 546 7.53 12.21 -13.77
CA LEU A 546 8.51 12.47 -12.72
C LEU A 546 7.87 13.21 -11.54
N LYS A 547 8.25 12.82 -10.32
CA LYS A 547 7.96 13.55 -9.09
C LYS A 547 9.25 14.18 -8.56
N TRP A 548 9.25 15.48 -8.30
CA TRP A 548 10.33 16.19 -7.64
C TRP A 548 9.86 16.70 -6.30
N LYS A 549 10.69 16.61 -5.27
CA LYS A 549 10.46 17.23 -3.96
C LYS A 549 11.62 18.19 -3.66
N PRO A 550 11.34 19.36 -3.03
CA PRO A 550 12.37 20.23 -2.53
C PRO A 550 13.34 19.44 -1.65
N PRO A 551 14.65 19.58 -1.86
CA PRO A 551 15.64 18.89 -1.04
C PRO A 551 15.49 19.16 0.47
N GLU A 552 14.97 20.33 0.86
CA GLU A 552 14.63 20.68 2.23
C GLU A 552 13.41 19.94 2.81
N LEU A 553 12.54 19.40 1.95
CA LEU A 553 11.43 18.53 2.34
C LEU A 553 11.82 17.05 2.27
N ASN A 554 12.99 16.74 1.70
CA ASN A 554 13.59 15.43 1.85
C ASN A 554 14.19 15.35 3.25
N SER A 555 13.72 14.37 4.02
CA SER A 555 14.30 14.01 5.29
C SER A 555 14.86 12.60 5.23
N VAL A 556 15.93 12.39 5.98
CA VAL A 556 16.55 11.09 6.15
C VAL A 556 16.71 10.87 7.64
N ASP A 557 16.29 9.69 8.10
CA ASP A 557 16.39 9.32 9.49
C ASP A 557 17.71 8.59 9.73
N PHE A 558 18.55 9.16 10.59
CA PHE A 558 19.87 8.65 10.92
C PHE A 558 19.93 8.16 12.35
N LEU A 559 20.82 7.23 12.65
CA LEU A 559 21.22 6.93 14.01
C LEU A 559 22.26 7.98 14.42
N CYS A 560 21.97 8.75 15.47
CA CYS A 560 22.88 9.76 16.00
C CYS A 560 23.72 9.17 17.14
N LYS A 561 25.04 9.33 17.07
CA LYS A 561 25.95 9.04 18.19
C LYS A 561 26.67 10.31 18.60
N VAL A 562 26.52 10.70 19.86
CA VAL A 562 27.07 11.94 20.41
C VAL A 562 28.05 11.61 21.52
N TYR A 563 29.30 12.03 21.38
CA TYR A 563 30.36 11.72 22.35
C TYR A 563 31.35 12.88 22.50
N ARG A 564 32.07 12.90 23.63
CA ARG A 564 33.15 13.88 23.89
C ARG A 564 34.45 13.39 23.29
N MET A 565 35.03 14.17 22.39
CA MET A 565 36.30 13.91 21.75
C MET A 565 37.41 14.74 22.43
N ASN A 566 38.36 14.06 23.05
CA ASN A 566 39.55 14.68 23.64
C ASN A 566 40.73 14.50 22.68
N LYS A 567 41.20 15.59 22.08
CA LYS A 567 42.45 15.61 21.31
C LYS A 567 43.56 16.18 22.18
N SER A 568 44.73 15.54 22.17
CA SER A 568 45.87 15.97 22.97
C SER A 568 46.25 17.42 22.64
N GLY A 569 46.23 18.31 23.64
CA GLY A 569 46.50 19.75 23.47
C GLY A 569 45.31 20.62 23.04
N CYS A 570 44.10 20.06 22.91
CA CYS A 570 42.87 20.80 22.56
C CYS A 570 41.84 20.74 23.70
N LEU A 571 40.92 21.70 23.74
CA LEU A 571 39.75 21.62 24.63
C LEU A 571 38.82 20.47 24.19
N PRO A 572 38.16 19.77 25.14
CA PRO A 572 37.18 18.73 24.83
C PRO A 572 36.05 19.26 23.92
N GLU A 573 35.82 18.59 22.80
CA GLU A 573 34.78 18.95 21.83
C GLU A 573 33.67 17.90 21.85
N VAL A 574 32.41 18.32 21.79
CA VAL A 574 31.28 17.40 21.63
C VAL A 574 31.08 17.15 20.14
N VAL A 575 31.08 15.89 19.74
CA VAL A 575 30.94 15.46 18.34
C VAL A 575 29.66 14.66 18.20
N ALA A 576 28.90 14.88 17.13
CA ALA A 576 27.72 14.10 16.77
C ALA A 576 27.88 13.50 15.38
N ASP A 577 27.93 12.17 15.31
CA ASP A 577 28.09 11.39 14.09
C ASP A 577 26.76 10.71 13.72
N LEU A 578 26.38 10.78 12.44
CA LEU A 578 25.13 10.23 11.90
C LEU A 578 25.42 9.00 11.04
N TYR A 579 24.61 7.96 11.20
CA TYR A 579 24.77 6.67 10.54
C TYR A 579 23.49 6.25 9.80
N LEU A 580 23.66 5.74 8.58
CA LEU A 580 22.63 5.01 7.83
C LEU A 580 22.67 3.52 8.16
N GLY A 581 21.52 2.86 8.03
CA GLY A 581 21.40 1.42 8.15
C GLY A 581 22.24 0.72 7.08
N GLY A 582 22.96 -0.34 7.45
CA GLY A 582 23.83 -1.09 6.53
C GLY A 582 25.24 -0.50 6.34
N GLN A 583 25.60 0.61 7.00
CA GLN A 583 26.97 1.13 7.05
C GLN A 583 27.58 1.07 8.46
N ASN A 584 28.86 0.70 8.55
CA ASN A 584 29.62 0.67 9.82
C ASN A 584 30.37 1.97 10.11
N THR A 585 30.41 2.89 9.15
CA THR A 585 31.07 4.20 9.26
C THR A 585 30.03 5.30 9.31
N TYR A 586 30.34 6.40 10.00
CA TYR A 586 29.47 7.55 9.99
C TYR A 586 29.40 8.14 8.59
N CYS A 587 28.21 8.50 8.14
CA CYS A 587 27.98 9.11 6.84
C CYS A 587 28.24 10.62 6.93
N ILE A 588 27.87 11.22 8.06
CA ILE A 588 27.91 12.66 8.29
C ILE A 588 28.41 12.92 9.72
N ARG A 589 29.26 13.94 9.86
CA ARG A 589 29.61 14.54 11.16
C ARG A 589 28.99 15.93 11.23
N LEU A 590 28.20 16.18 12.26
CA LEU A 590 27.52 17.46 12.44
C LEU A 590 28.49 18.51 12.99
N PRO A 591 28.55 19.72 12.38
CA PRO A 591 29.37 20.81 12.88
C PRO A 591 28.73 21.44 14.14
N GLU A 592 29.58 21.90 15.07
CA GLU A 592 29.25 22.67 16.28
C GLU A 592 28.13 22.08 17.16
N ARG A 593 28.53 21.33 18.20
CA ARG A 593 27.60 20.73 19.17
C ARG A 593 27.96 21.13 20.59
N ASN A 594 26.94 21.27 21.41
CA ASN A 594 27.04 21.67 22.80
C ASN A 594 26.68 20.50 23.72
N SER A 595 26.87 20.70 25.03
CA SER A 595 26.67 19.61 26.00
C SER A 595 25.22 19.10 26.05
N SER A 596 24.23 19.89 25.61
CA SER A 596 22.83 19.44 25.56
C SER A 596 22.55 18.42 24.47
N ASP A 597 23.40 18.33 23.43
CA ASP A 597 23.19 17.37 22.32
C ASP A 597 23.46 15.92 22.73
N LEU A 598 24.10 15.68 23.88
CA LEU A 598 24.26 14.34 24.47
C LEU A 598 22.92 13.61 24.67
N GLN A 599 21.81 14.34 24.79
CA GLN A 599 20.48 13.74 24.92
C GLN A 599 20.00 13.01 23.65
N TYR A 600 20.68 13.22 22.51
CA TYR A 600 20.38 12.56 21.24
C TYR A 600 21.27 11.34 20.97
N ASP A 601 22.25 11.07 21.84
CA ASP A 601 23.12 9.90 21.70
C ASP A 601 22.30 8.61 21.68
N GLY A 602 22.55 7.77 20.66
CA GLY A 602 21.89 6.49 20.44
C GLY A 602 20.46 6.57 19.90
N LYS A 603 19.95 7.76 19.55
CA LYS A 603 18.57 7.93 19.06
C LYS A 603 18.49 8.01 17.53
N ILE A 604 17.33 7.65 16.98
CA ILE A 604 17.01 7.92 15.58
C ILE A 604 16.54 9.37 15.45
N VAL A 605 17.19 10.09 14.55
CA VAL A 605 16.99 11.51 14.36
C VAL A 605 16.64 11.77 12.90
N GLU A 606 15.54 12.48 12.69
CA GLU A 606 15.16 12.95 11.37
C GLU A 606 15.99 14.19 11.07
N CYS A 607 16.77 14.12 10.00
CA CYS A 607 17.59 15.23 9.55
C CYS A 607 17.19 15.64 8.13
N THR A 608 17.29 16.93 7.85
CA THR A 608 17.24 17.47 6.49
C THR A 608 18.54 18.19 6.19
N PHE A 609 18.88 18.37 4.92
CA PHE A 609 20.09 19.08 4.54
C PHE A 609 19.82 20.58 4.44
N ASP A 610 20.54 21.39 5.23
CA ASP A 610 20.53 22.85 5.11
C ASP A 610 21.53 23.26 4.03
N PHE A 611 21.01 23.68 2.88
CA PHE A 611 21.82 24.08 1.73
C PHE A 611 22.56 25.40 1.94
N GLN A 612 22.09 26.29 2.82
CA GLN A 612 22.77 27.56 3.11
C GLN A 612 24.00 27.33 3.97
N LEU A 613 23.86 26.51 5.01
CA LEU A 613 24.95 26.14 5.92
C LEU A 613 25.80 24.98 5.38
N ARG A 614 25.39 24.36 4.26
CA ARG A 614 25.97 23.13 3.69
C ARG A 614 26.17 22.05 4.76
N SER A 615 25.19 21.90 5.64
CA SER A 615 25.27 21.03 6.80
C SER A 615 23.94 20.36 7.05
N TRP A 616 23.96 19.18 7.65
CA TRP A 616 22.75 18.51 8.06
C TRP A 616 22.16 19.18 9.29
N LYS A 617 20.85 19.44 9.23
CA LYS A 617 20.07 20.04 10.30
C LYS A 617 19.15 18.99 10.90
N PHE A 618 19.20 18.90 12.21
CA PHE A 618 18.29 18.09 12.99
C PHE A 618 16.88 18.69 12.94
N LEU A 619 15.86 17.88 12.61
CA LEU A 619 14.45 18.26 12.66
C LEU A 619 13.82 17.80 13.96
N ARG A 620 13.84 16.50 14.23
CA ARG A 620 13.26 15.90 15.44
C ARG A 620 13.86 14.54 15.76
N VAL A 621 13.63 14.08 16.99
CA VAL A 621 13.83 12.67 17.34
C VAL A 621 12.65 11.89 16.79
N ARG A 622 12.92 10.78 16.08
CA ARG A 622 11.90 9.82 15.67
C ARG A 622 11.73 8.78 16.75
N THR A 623 10.85 9.06 17.70
CA THR A 623 10.49 8.08 18.73
C THR A 623 9.67 6.93 18.16
N ASP A 624 9.07 7.09 16.97
CA ASP A 624 8.35 6.08 16.22
C ASP A 624 9.25 5.13 15.42
N LYS A 625 10.58 5.37 15.39
CA LYS A 625 11.54 4.55 14.63
C LYS A 625 12.63 3.98 15.53
N THR A 626 12.93 2.69 15.34
CA THR A 626 14.02 2.01 16.05
C THR A 626 15.30 1.86 15.22
N GLU A 627 15.22 2.07 13.90
CA GLU A 627 16.34 1.93 12.97
C GLU A 627 16.41 3.15 12.03
N PRO A 628 17.62 3.56 11.59
CA PRO A 628 17.76 4.60 10.57
C PRO A 628 17.39 4.10 9.17
N ASN A 629 17.17 5.01 8.22
CA ASN A 629 17.05 4.66 6.81
C ASN A 629 18.26 3.86 6.35
N HIS A 630 18.02 2.83 5.53
CA HIS A 630 19.09 2.02 4.95
C HIS A 630 19.87 2.78 3.88
N VAL A 631 21.14 2.44 3.69
CA VAL A 631 22.06 3.10 2.75
C VAL A 631 21.51 3.23 1.34
N THR A 632 20.73 2.27 0.86
CA THR A 632 20.14 2.29 -0.48
C THR A 632 19.08 3.37 -0.67
N SER A 633 18.36 3.73 0.40
CA SER A 633 17.32 4.77 0.37
C SER A 633 17.87 6.12 0.90
N GLY A 634 18.85 6.09 1.80
CA GLY A 634 19.43 7.29 2.44
C GLY A 634 20.64 7.92 1.74
N SER A 635 21.18 7.30 0.68
CA SER A 635 22.34 7.84 -0.08
C SER A 635 21.95 8.57 -1.38
N GLY A 636 20.65 8.72 -1.64
CA GLY A 636 20.07 9.32 -2.85
C GLY A 636 20.32 10.81 -3.02
#